data_AF-A0AAV2IAE4-F1
#
_entry.id   AF-A0AAV2IAE4-F1
#
_cell.length_a   1.000
_cell.length_b   1.000
_cell.length_c   1.000
_cell.angle_alpha   90.00
_cell.angle_beta   90.00
_cell.angle_gamma   90.00
#
_symmetry.space_group_name_H-M   'P 1'
#
loop_
_entity.id
_entity.type
_entity.pdbx_description
1 polymer ?
#
loop_
_entity_poly.entity_id
_entity_poly.type
_entity_poly.pdbx_seq_one_letter_code
_entity_poly.pdbx_strand_id
1 'polypeptide(L)'
;LYKAISSGNPDDVIKLIASSDGRTNGLQQTNLDQALLVACSKGRKLIVQHLLLRGASTETSDPLGYTPLLVSVEKGFVDIVRLLLDKGADVNASNIRGDSALTLSVRTCGSKDMIGLLLKQKSVDVHHRNKDGYTCWMKAVEALDFDALKLLIKSRKDIDKDVNDCKG
;
A
#
# COMPACT_ATOMS: atom_id res chain seq x y z
N LEU A 1 -16.21 -11.78 11.20
CA LEU A 1 -14.94 -11.43 10.52
C LEU A 1 -14.09 -10.42 11.31
N TYR A 2 -14.54 -9.16 11.48
CA TYR A 2 -13.80 -8.10 12.17
C TYR A 2 -13.28 -8.45 13.58
N LYS A 3 -14.10 -9.13 14.39
CA LYS A 3 -13.70 -9.58 15.74
C LYS A 3 -12.56 -10.62 15.70
N ALA A 4 -12.53 -11.51 14.71
CA ALA A 4 -11.49 -12.52 14.57
C ALA A 4 -10.16 -11.94 14.07
N ILE A 5 -10.22 -10.96 13.15
CA ILE A 5 -9.02 -10.21 12.75
C ILE A 5 -8.46 -9.42 13.94
N SER A 6 -9.34 -8.96 14.82
CA SER A 6 -8.95 -8.27 16.06
C SER A 6 -8.38 -9.20 17.12
N SER A 7 -8.87 -10.45 17.23
CA SER A 7 -8.33 -11.47 18.14
C SER A 7 -6.98 -12.03 17.71
N GLY A 8 -6.56 -11.78 16.46
CA GLY A 8 -5.19 -12.03 15.99
C GLY A 8 -4.92 -13.44 15.48
N ASN A 9 -5.91 -14.36 15.56
CA ASN A 9 -5.74 -15.74 15.10
C ASN A 9 -6.13 -15.87 13.61
N PRO A 10 -5.17 -16.17 12.70
CA PRO A 10 -5.46 -16.32 11.27
C PRO A 10 -6.39 -17.52 10.98
N ASP A 11 -6.32 -18.60 11.77
CA ASP A 11 -7.16 -19.78 11.54
C ASP A 11 -8.64 -19.50 11.85
N ASP A 12 -8.92 -18.69 12.86
CA ASP A 12 -10.29 -18.28 13.19
C ASP A 12 -10.87 -17.35 12.12
N VAL A 13 -10.03 -16.49 11.55
CA VAL A 13 -10.41 -15.64 10.40
C VAL A 13 -10.77 -16.53 9.21
N ILE A 14 -9.92 -17.52 8.89
CA ILE A 14 -10.16 -18.44 7.77
C ILE A 14 -11.40 -19.29 8.00
N LYS A 15 -11.58 -19.85 9.21
CA LYS A 15 -12.77 -20.62 9.54
C LYS A 15 -14.03 -19.79 9.38
N LEU A 16 -14.03 -18.52 9.78
CA LEU A 16 -15.18 -17.63 9.61
C LEU A 16 -15.47 -17.31 8.13
N ILE A 17 -14.43 -17.14 7.30
CA ILE A 17 -14.58 -16.92 5.85
C ILE A 17 -15.06 -18.20 5.15
N ALA A 18 -14.62 -19.38 5.61
CA ALA A 18 -15.02 -20.67 5.05
C ALA A 18 -16.41 -21.13 5.53
N SER A 19 -16.81 -20.75 6.74
CA SER A 19 -18.12 -21.10 7.31
C SER A 19 -19.25 -20.22 6.78
N SER A 20 -18.95 -19.07 6.14
CA SER A 20 -19.96 -18.14 5.62
C SER A 20 -20.56 -18.56 4.26
N ASP A 21 -20.95 -19.83 4.15
CA ASP A 21 -21.78 -20.40 3.08
C ASP A 21 -21.06 -20.78 1.76
N GLY A 22 -20.90 -22.09 1.54
CA GLY A 22 -20.23 -22.69 0.38
C GLY A 22 -21.04 -22.65 -0.92
N ARG A 23 -21.85 -21.61 -1.14
CA ARG A 23 -22.79 -21.55 -2.28
C ARG A 23 -22.45 -20.58 -3.39
N THR A 24 -21.48 -19.67 -3.25
CA THR A 24 -21.00 -18.87 -4.39
C THR A 24 -19.52 -18.50 -4.22
N ASN A 25 -18.68 -18.88 -5.19
CA ASN A 25 -17.24 -18.54 -5.20
C ASN A 25 -17.01 -17.01 -5.16
N GLY A 26 -17.97 -16.22 -5.67
CA GLY A 26 -17.88 -14.76 -5.71
C GLY A 26 -17.96 -14.09 -4.33
N LEU A 27 -18.93 -14.46 -3.48
CA LEU A 27 -19.07 -13.87 -2.13
C LEU A 27 -17.89 -14.23 -1.23
N GLN A 28 -17.33 -15.43 -1.39
CA GLN A 28 -16.15 -15.85 -0.65
C GLN A 28 -14.93 -14.99 -0.98
N GLN A 29 -14.70 -14.69 -2.26
CA GLN A 29 -13.61 -13.81 -2.68
C GLN A 29 -13.79 -12.38 -2.16
N THR A 30 -15.01 -11.84 -2.24
CA THR A 30 -15.29 -10.49 -1.71
C THR A 30 -15.03 -10.42 -0.20
N ASN A 31 -15.41 -11.45 0.56
CA ASN A 31 -15.12 -11.52 2.00
C ASN A 31 -13.62 -11.66 2.29
N LEU A 32 -12.90 -12.41 1.45
CA LEU A 32 -11.46 -12.60 1.56
C LEU A 32 -10.70 -11.28 1.31
N ASP A 33 -11.07 -10.54 0.27
CA ASP A 33 -10.49 -9.24 -0.08
C ASP A 33 -10.79 -8.18 0.99
N GLN A 34 -12.03 -8.14 1.48
CA GLN A 34 -12.41 -7.26 2.60
C GLN A 34 -11.66 -7.62 3.88
N ALA A 35 -11.43 -8.92 4.15
CA ALA A 35 -10.61 -9.34 5.28
C ALA A 35 -9.18 -8.82 5.16
N LEU A 36 -8.61 -8.79 3.95
CA LEU A 36 -7.26 -8.28 3.70
C LEU A 36 -7.17 -6.79 4.01
N LEU A 37 -8.11 -5.98 3.50
CA LEU A 37 -8.19 -4.54 3.82
C LEU A 37 -8.21 -4.29 5.33
N VAL A 38 -9.04 -5.05 6.06
CA VAL A 38 -9.15 -4.91 7.52
C VAL A 38 -7.87 -5.34 8.22
N ALA A 39 -7.25 -6.46 7.82
CA ALA A 39 -6.01 -6.95 8.39
C ALA A 39 -4.85 -5.94 8.18
N CYS A 40 -4.77 -5.34 6.99
CA CYS A 40 -3.86 -4.24 6.67
C CYS A 40 -4.12 -3.02 7.57
N SER A 41 -5.38 -2.61 7.76
CA SER A 41 -5.73 -1.47 8.61
C SER A 41 -5.35 -1.67 10.09
N LYS A 42 -5.27 -2.92 10.55
CA LYS A 42 -4.96 -3.31 11.93
C LYS A 42 -3.51 -3.73 12.14
N GLY A 43 -2.67 -3.73 11.11
CA GLY A 43 -1.26 -4.12 11.25
C GLY A 43 -1.04 -5.61 11.51
N ARG A 44 -2.02 -6.47 11.16
CA ARG A 44 -1.97 -7.91 11.46
C ARG A 44 -1.18 -8.68 10.40
N LYS A 45 0.14 -8.53 10.38
CA LYS A 45 1.06 -9.11 9.37
C LYS A 45 0.83 -10.61 9.11
N LEU A 46 0.69 -11.43 10.16
CA LEU A 46 0.45 -12.88 10.00
C LEU A 46 -0.88 -13.15 9.28
N ILE A 47 -1.94 -12.43 9.63
CA ILE A 47 -3.24 -12.58 8.98
C ILE A 47 -3.14 -12.14 7.51
N VAL A 48 -2.47 -11.03 7.22
CA VAL A 48 -2.22 -10.58 5.84
C VAL A 48 -1.50 -11.66 5.02
N GLN A 49 -0.45 -12.26 5.55
CA GLN A 49 0.27 -13.36 4.89
C GLN A 49 -0.64 -14.53 4.54
N HIS A 50 -1.44 -14.99 5.50
CA HIS A 50 -2.38 -16.08 5.30
C HIS A 50 -3.45 -15.76 4.27
N LEU A 51 -4.00 -14.54 4.27
CA LEU A 51 -5.01 -14.11 3.31
C LEU A 51 -4.45 -14.05 1.88
N LEU A 52 -3.23 -13.52 1.70
CA LEU A 52 -2.58 -13.48 0.39
C LEU A 52 -2.21 -14.88 -0.12
N LEU A 53 -1.82 -15.81 0.75
CA LEU A 53 -1.60 -17.21 0.38
C LEU A 53 -2.89 -17.90 -0.11
N ARG A 54 -4.05 -17.41 0.31
CA ARG A 54 -5.38 -17.90 -0.10
C ARG A 54 -5.91 -17.20 -1.36
N GLY A 55 -5.15 -16.30 -1.96
CA GLY A 55 -5.54 -15.59 -3.18
C GLY A 55 -6.40 -14.34 -2.92
N ALA A 56 -6.27 -13.71 -1.76
CA ALA A 56 -6.85 -12.37 -1.55
C ALA A 56 -6.27 -11.38 -2.58
N SER A 57 -7.14 -10.59 -3.20
CA SER A 57 -6.75 -9.56 -4.17
C SER A 57 -6.05 -8.39 -3.48
N THR A 58 -4.88 -8.01 -3.98
CA THR A 58 -4.15 -6.81 -3.51
C THR A 58 -4.73 -5.51 -4.05
N GLU A 59 -5.63 -5.59 -5.04
CA GLU A 59 -6.16 -4.43 -5.78
C GLU A 59 -7.60 -4.07 -5.38
N THR A 60 -8.26 -4.92 -4.58
CA THR A 60 -9.62 -4.63 -4.12
C THR A 60 -9.58 -3.44 -3.17
N SER A 61 -10.22 -2.34 -3.56
CA SER A 61 -10.27 -1.12 -2.78
C SER A 61 -11.55 -0.97 -1.96
N ASP A 62 -11.48 -0.20 -0.89
CA ASP A 62 -12.69 0.29 -0.20
C ASP A 62 -13.43 1.37 -1.04
N PRO A 63 -14.60 1.86 -0.58
CA PRO A 63 -15.35 2.91 -1.28
C PRO A 63 -14.61 4.27 -1.41
N LEU A 64 -13.53 4.46 -0.65
CA LEU A 64 -12.65 5.63 -0.75
C LEU A 64 -11.45 5.38 -1.68
N GLY A 65 -11.43 4.24 -2.38
CA GLY A 65 -10.36 3.86 -3.30
C GLY A 65 -9.08 3.42 -2.59
N TYR A 66 -9.13 3.12 -1.29
CA TYR A 66 -7.96 2.61 -0.59
C TYR A 66 -7.81 1.11 -0.83
N THR A 67 -6.76 0.74 -1.56
CA THR A 67 -6.29 -0.65 -1.70
C THR A 67 -5.57 -1.10 -0.42
N PRO A 68 -5.35 -2.41 -0.21
CA PRO A 68 -4.50 -2.95 0.87
C PRO A 68 -3.16 -2.23 0.99
N LEU A 69 -2.54 -1.86 -0.14
CA LEU A 69 -1.29 -1.10 -0.16
C LEU A 69 -1.48 0.29 0.45
N LEU A 70 -2.47 1.05 -0.04
CA LEU A 70 -2.75 2.42 0.42
C LEU A 70 -3.10 2.47 1.91
N VAL A 71 -3.92 1.54 2.39
CA VAL A 71 -4.24 1.42 3.83
C VAL A 71 -2.98 1.17 4.65
N SER A 72 -2.12 0.24 4.20
CA SER A 72 -0.90 -0.12 4.92
C SER A 72 0.12 1.02 4.94
N VAL A 73 0.20 1.79 3.85
CA VAL A 73 1.00 3.00 3.76
C VAL A 73 0.49 4.05 4.72
N GLU A 74 -0.80 4.39 4.68
CA GLU A 74 -1.41 5.42 5.53
C GLU A 74 -1.22 5.13 7.04
N LYS A 75 -1.20 3.86 7.43
CA LYS A 75 -0.94 3.43 8.81
C LYS A 75 0.54 3.30 9.17
N GLY A 76 1.45 3.42 8.21
CA GLY A 76 2.90 3.31 8.43
C GLY A 76 3.40 1.86 8.63
N PHE A 77 2.66 0.85 8.19
CA PHE A 77 3.04 -0.55 8.35
C PHE A 77 4.02 -1.01 7.26
N VAL A 78 5.26 -0.57 7.33
CA VAL A 78 6.34 -0.84 6.35
C VAL A 78 6.48 -2.33 6.03
N ASP A 79 6.40 -3.20 7.03
CA ASP A 79 6.48 -4.65 6.88
C ASP A 79 5.36 -5.25 6.03
N ILE A 80 4.15 -4.70 6.15
CA ILE A 80 2.98 -5.14 5.40
C ILE A 80 3.06 -4.60 3.98
N VAL A 81 3.50 -3.35 3.81
CA VAL A 81 3.72 -2.75 2.49
C VAL A 81 4.75 -3.55 1.70
N ARG A 82 5.89 -3.92 2.30
CA ARG A 82 6.89 -4.80 1.67
C ARG A 82 6.23 -6.07 1.13
N LEU A 83 5.45 -6.71 1.98
CA LEU A 83 4.82 -7.98 1.67
C LEU A 83 3.78 -7.89 0.54
N LEU A 84 3.03 -6.78 0.49
CA LEU A 84 2.07 -6.53 -0.58
C LEU A 84 2.77 -6.27 -1.92
N LEU A 85 3.86 -5.49 -1.93
CA LEU A 85 4.66 -5.26 -3.13
C LEU A 85 5.34 -6.55 -3.62
N ASP A 86 5.86 -7.38 -2.71
CA ASP A 86 6.41 -8.71 -3.05
C ASP A 86 5.35 -9.65 -3.66
N LYS A 87 4.07 -9.38 -3.41
CA LYS A 87 2.92 -10.08 -4.00
C LYS A 87 2.35 -9.41 -5.25
N GLY A 88 3.01 -8.37 -5.76
CA GLY A 88 2.65 -7.70 -7.01
C GLY A 88 1.57 -6.64 -6.87
N ALA A 89 1.36 -6.09 -5.67
CA ALA A 89 0.46 -4.95 -5.49
C ALA A 89 0.91 -3.76 -6.34
N ASP A 90 -0.03 -3.04 -6.94
CA ASP A 90 0.29 -1.87 -7.76
C ASP A 90 0.85 -0.73 -6.88
N VAL A 91 2.14 -0.43 -7.04
CA VAL A 91 2.83 0.66 -6.35
C VAL A 91 2.26 2.04 -6.69
N ASN A 92 1.62 2.18 -7.85
CA ASN A 92 1.02 3.42 -8.34
C ASN A 92 -0.48 3.54 -8.04
N ALA A 93 -1.05 2.59 -7.29
CA ALA A 93 -2.41 2.67 -6.82
C ALA A 93 -2.68 4.05 -6.18
N SER A 94 -3.87 4.59 -6.40
CA SER A 94 -4.30 5.88 -5.84
C SER A 94 -5.74 5.85 -5.35
N ASN A 95 -6.01 6.62 -4.30
CA ASN A 95 -7.34 6.71 -3.72
C ASN A 95 -8.27 7.63 -4.54
N ILE A 96 -9.51 7.86 -4.08
CA ILE A 96 -10.47 8.73 -4.78
C ILE A 96 -10.01 10.20 -4.90
N ARG A 97 -9.05 10.66 -4.09
CA ARG A 97 -8.44 12.00 -4.22
C ARG A 97 -7.27 12.02 -5.21
N GLY A 98 -6.92 10.86 -5.77
CA GLY A 98 -5.73 10.69 -6.60
C GLY A 98 -4.44 10.69 -5.79
N ASP A 99 -4.49 10.55 -4.46
CA ASP A 99 -3.27 10.41 -3.67
C ASP A 99 -2.70 9.00 -3.91
N SER A 100 -1.51 8.91 -4.50
CA SER A 100 -0.79 7.65 -4.67
C SER A 100 -0.18 7.17 -3.36
N ALA A 101 0.26 5.91 -3.31
CA ALA A 101 1.02 5.36 -2.18
C ALA A 101 2.21 6.27 -1.81
N LEU A 102 2.94 6.79 -2.80
CA LEU A 102 4.06 7.68 -2.55
C LEU A 102 3.60 9.01 -1.92
N THR A 103 2.54 9.63 -2.43
CA THR A 103 1.99 10.88 -1.85
C THR A 103 1.48 10.68 -0.42
N LEU A 104 0.81 9.55 -0.14
CA LEU A 104 0.34 9.23 1.20
C LEU A 104 1.49 9.01 2.19
N SER A 105 2.59 8.38 1.75
CA SER A 105 3.72 8.04 2.62
C SER A 105 4.38 9.24 3.33
N VAL A 106 4.32 10.43 2.72
CA VAL A 106 4.82 11.68 3.30
C VAL A 106 4.08 12.07 4.58
N ARG A 107 2.80 11.70 4.70
CA ARG A 107 1.95 12.08 5.84
C ARG A 107 1.99 11.07 6.98
N THR A 108 2.84 10.04 6.89
CA THR A 108 2.79 8.85 7.75
C THR A 108 3.92 8.84 8.76
N CYS A 109 3.67 8.26 9.94
CA CYS A 109 4.74 7.98 10.90
C CYS A 109 5.70 6.94 10.29
N GLY A 110 7.01 7.22 10.30
CA GLY A 110 8.00 6.35 9.64
C GLY A 110 8.17 6.61 8.13
N SER A 111 7.82 7.82 7.67
CA SER A 111 7.88 8.25 6.26
C SER A 111 9.19 7.88 5.56
N LYS A 112 10.35 7.93 6.24
CA LYS A 112 11.67 7.60 5.66
C LYS A 112 11.74 6.20 5.07
N ASP A 113 11.43 5.18 5.86
CA ASP A 113 11.55 3.78 5.44
C ASP A 113 10.47 3.45 4.41
N MET A 114 9.27 4.02 4.58
CA MET A 114 8.17 3.86 3.63
C MET A 114 8.51 4.46 2.26
N ILE A 115 8.92 5.72 2.22
CA ILE A 115 9.35 6.42 1.00
C ILE A 115 10.51 5.67 0.35
N GLY A 116 11.53 5.29 1.15
CA GLY A 116 12.68 4.54 0.64
C GLY A 116 12.30 3.17 0.07
N LEU A 117 11.28 2.51 0.62
CA LEU A 117 10.77 1.23 0.13
C LEU A 117 9.99 1.39 -1.19
N LEU A 118 9.13 2.41 -1.28
CA LEU A 118 8.36 2.72 -2.49
C LEU A 118 9.28 3.18 -3.63
N LEU A 119 10.25 4.05 -3.35
CA LEU A 119 11.21 4.53 -4.35
C LEU A 119 12.15 3.45 -4.89
N LYS A 120 12.29 2.32 -4.20
CA LYS A 120 13.04 1.15 -4.73
C LYS A 120 12.28 0.40 -5.81
N GLN A 121 10.97 0.59 -5.93
CA GLN A 121 10.19 -0.05 -6.98
C GLN A 121 10.45 0.62 -8.32
N LYS A 122 10.90 -0.15 -9.33
CA LYS A 122 11.28 0.40 -10.64
C LYS A 122 10.12 1.08 -11.37
N SER A 123 8.89 0.65 -11.12
CA SER A 123 7.68 1.16 -11.79
C SER A 123 7.05 2.35 -11.08
N VAL A 124 7.62 2.87 -10.00
CA VAL A 124 7.01 3.95 -9.22
C VAL A 124 6.97 5.27 -9.99
N ASP A 125 5.79 5.86 -10.09
CA ASP A 125 5.61 7.21 -10.66
C ASP A 125 5.81 8.28 -9.57
N VAL A 126 6.99 8.89 -9.59
CA VAL A 126 7.35 9.99 -8.68
C VAL A 126 6.73 11.34 -9.07
N HIS A 127 6.20 11.45 -10.29
CA HIS A 127 5.63 12.67 -10.85
C HIS A 127 4.10 12.68 -10.85
N HIS A 128 3.47 11.59 -10.40
CA HIS A 128 2.03 11.48 -10.25
C HIS A 128 1.44 12.69 -9.51
N ARG A 129 0.34 13.21 -10.04
CA ARG A 129 -0.38 14.36 -9.48
C ARG A 129 -1.73 13.89 -8.98
N ASN A 130 -2.06 14.27 -7.74
CA ASN A 130 -3.40 14.04 -7.21
C ASN A 130 -4.42 14.99 -7.88
N LYS A 131 -5.71 14.87 -7.52
CA LYS A 131 -6.78 15.69 -8.11
C LYS A 131 -6.63 17.19 -7.85
N ASP A 132 -5.90 17.57 -6.81
CA ASP A 132 -5.59 18.96 -6.48
C ASP A 132 -4.33 19.46 -7.24
N GLY A 133 -3.72 18.62 -8.09
CA GLY A 133 -2.53 18.95 -8.87
C GLY A 133 -1.20 18.86 -8.11
N TYR A 134 -1.20 18.35 -6.88
CA TYR A 134 -0.01 18.19 -6.06
C TYR A 134 0.73 16.89 -6.38
N THR A 135 2.05 17.00 -6.51
CA THR A 135 2.97 15.84 -6.49
C THR A 135 3.34 15.47 -5.05
N CYS A 136 3.90 14.27 -4.86
CA CYS A 136 4.50 13.88 -3.58
C CYS A 136 5.50 14.92 -3.06
N TRP A 137 6.36 15.45 -3.93
CA TRP A 137 7.33 16.48 -3.57
C TRP A 137 6.65 17.74 -3.05
N MET A 138 5.60 18.22 -3.72
CA MET A 138 4.86 19.40 -3.27
C MET A 138 4.19 19.17 -1.90
N LYS A 139 3.67 17.96 -1.64
CA LYS A 139 3.14 17.59 -0.32
C LYS A 139 4.22 17.54 0.75
N ALA A 140 5.43 17.08 0.44
CA ALA A 140 6.56 17.09 1.37
C ALA A 140 7.01 18.53 1.71
N VAL A 141 6.97 19.45 0.73
CA VAL A 141 7.22 20.88 0.97
C VAL A 141 6.12 21.49 1.86
N GLU A 142 4.84 21.21 1.57
CA GLU A 142 3.70 21.70 2.36
C GLU A 142 3.77 21.21 3.82
N ALA A 143 4.18 19.97 4.02
CA ALA A 143 4.33 19.36 5.35
C ALA A 143 5.63 19.77 6.08
N LEU A 144 6.54 20.51 5.43
CA LEU A 144 7.88 20.82 5.93
C LEU A 144 8.68 19.56 6.33
N ASP A 145 8.44 18.43 5.65
CA ASP A 145 9.16 17.18 5.89
C ASP A 145 10.48 17.18 5.13
N PHE A 146 11.50 17.78 5.76
CA PHE A 146 12.85 17.86 5.21
C PHE A 146 13.49 16.49 4.92
N ASP A 147 13.08 15.46 5.64
CA ASP A 147 13.63 14.12 5.48
C ASP A 147 13.03 13.42 4.26
N ALA A 148 11.71 13.52 4.07
CA ALA A 148 11.05 13.11 2.83
C ALA A 148 11.64 13.85 1.62
N LEU A 149 11.87 15.17 1.73
CA LEU A 149 12.49 15.97 0.67
C LEU A 149 13.89 15.47 0.33
N LYS A 150 14.74 15.18 1.33
CA LYS A 150 16.09 14.62 1.09
C LYS A 150 16.04 13.30 0.33
N LEU A 151 15.11 12.41 0.69
CA LEU A 151 14.96 11.10 0.03
C LEU A 151 14.48 11.26 -1.42
N LEU A 152 13.48 12.11 -1.65
CA LEU A 152 12.95 12.40 -2.99
C LEU A 152 13.98 13.10 -3.90
N ILE A 153 14.82 13.99 -3.33
CA ILE A 153 15.92 14.63 -4.09
C ILE A 153 17.00 13.61 -4.44
N LYS A 154 17.31 12.69 -3.52
CA LYS A 154 18.31 11.64 -3.76
C LYS A 154 17.88 10.75 -4.91
N SER A 155 16.65 10.24 -4.91
CA SER A 155 16.14 9.40 -5.99
C SER A 155 16.07 10.14 -7.33
N ARG A 156 15.73 11.43 -7.35
CA ARG A 156 15.73 12.24 -8.59
C ARG A 156 17.11 12.33 -9.24
N LYS A 157 18.18 12.47 -8.46
CA LYS A 157 19.56 12.52 -8.98
C LYS A 157 20.02 11.17 -9.54
N ASP A 158 19.48 10.07 -9.06
CA ASP A 158 19.79 8.74 -9.58
C ASP A 158 19.08 8.50 -10.93
N ILE A 159 17.84 8.99 -11.09
CA ILE A 159 17.08 8.95 -12.36
C ILE A 159 17.76 9.79 -13.46
N ASP A 160 18.22 11.00 -13.16
CA ASP A 160 18.86 11.88 -14.16
C ASP A 160 20.26 11.39 -14.60
N LYS A 161 20.91 10.49 -13.84
CA LYS A 161 22.19 9.87 -14.25
C LYS A 161 21.99 8.76 -15.27
N ASP A 162 21.01 7.88 -15.05
CA ASP A 162 20.71 6.78 -15.97
C ASP A 162 20.24 7.27 -17.36
N VAL A 163 19.61 8.45 -17.42
CA VAL A 163 19.22 9.10 -18.70
C VAL A 163 20.42 9.67 -19.46
N ASN A 164 21.51 10.02 -18.77
CA ASN A 164 22.71 10.57 -19.39
C ASN A 164 23.74 9.51 -19.79
N ASP A 165 23.69 8.30 -19.21
CA ASP A 165 24.54 7.17 -19.62
C ASP A 165 24.01 6.42 -20.86
N CYS A 166 22.80 6.73 -21.35
CA CYS A 166 22.27 6.22 -22.61
C CYS A 166 22.60 7.10 -23.83
N LYS A 167 23.50 8.08 -23.69
CA LYS A 167 23.97 8.97 -24.77
C LYS A 167 25.49 8.88 -25.02
N GLY A 168 26.12 7.76 -24.66
CA GLY A 168 27.51 7.44 -25.01
C GLY A 168 27.61 6.65 -26.29
#